data_AF-A0A094Q7T7-F1
#
_entry.id   AF-A0A094Q7T7-F1
#
_cell.length_a   1.000
_cell.length_b   1.000
_cell.length_c   1.000
_cell.angle_alpha   90.00
_cell.angle_beta   90.00
_cell.angle_gamma   90.00
#
_symmetry.space_group_name_H-M   'P 1'
#
loop_
_entity.id
_entity.type
_entity.pdbx_description
1 polymer ?
#
loop_
_entity_poly.entity_id
_entity_poly.type
_entity_poly.pdbx_seq_one_letter_code
_entity_poly.pdbx_strand_id
1 'polypeptide(L)'
;MIDISSASEVARATLYNHFRDKHSVIEALLASEVARVIEVSKLAGTPADALESLSIAISSDSALAGLREYDPALIAQLLIHSEHPLYLELARAIYTLTQSQGATGLAMRWLLGQAVQPLTPEQSREQAALLVESTLF
;
A
#
# COMPACT_ATOMS: atom_id res chain seq x y z
N MET A 1 -9.67 -2.20 20.89
CA MET A 1 -9.64 -1.01 21.77
C MET A 1 -9.00 -1.32 23.10
N ILE A 2 -9.44 -2.34 23.85
CA ILE A 2 -8.85 -2.72 25.15
C ILE A 2 -7.36 -3.06 25.03
N ASP A 3 -7.02 -3.95 24.09
CA ASP A 3 -5.61 -4.37 23.90
C ASP A 3 -4.73 -3.21 23.43
N ILE A 4 -5.25 -2.35 22.54
CA ILE A 4 -4.54 -1.15 22.06
C ILE A 4 -4.31 -0.17 23.22
N SER A 5 -5.32 0.12 24.05
CA SER A 5 -5.13 1.00 25.22
C SER A 5 -4.13 0.42 26.21
N SER A 6 -4.14 -0.89 26.40
CA SER A 6 -3.24 -1.57 27.33
C SER A 6 -1.80 -1.56 26.81
N ALA A 7 -1.58 -1.89 25.53
CA ALA A 7 -0.27 -1.90 24.89
C ALA A 7 0.32 -0.49 24.74
N SER A 8 -0.52 0.53 24.54
CA SER A 8 -0.10 1.93 24.46
C SER A 8 -0.03 2.64 25.82
N GLU A 9 -0.30 1.94 26.93
CA GLU A 9 -0.29 2.49 28.29
C GLU A 9 -1.15 3.76 28.48
N VAL A 10 -2.26 3.85 27.76
CA VAL A 10 -3.22 4.96 27.84
C VAL A 10 -4.59 4.49 28.30
N ALA A 11 -5.35 5.37 28.96
CA ALA A 11 -6.73 5.06 29.30
C ALA A 11 -7.56 4.84 28.02
N ARG A 12 -8.51 3.90 28.05
CA ARG A 12 -9.44 3.66 26.94
C ARG A 12 -10.24 4.91 26.57
N ALA A 13 -10.56 5.76 27.55
CA ALA A 13 -11.22 7.05 27.33
C ALA A 13 -10.36 7.98 26.44
N THR A 14 -9.05 7.99 26.62
CA THR A 14 -8.13 8.74 25.76
C THR A 14 -8.22 8.27 24.32
N LEU A 15 -8.22 6.95 24.07
CA LEU A 15 -8.41 6.45 22.71
C LEU A 15 -9.76 6.86 22.12
N TYR A 16 -10.84 6.84 22.90
CA TYR A 16 -12.16 7.26 22.41
C TYR A 16 -12.28 8.75 22.08
N ASN A 17 -11.44 9.59 22.68
CA ASN A 17 -11.37 11.01 22.32
C ASN A 17 -10.81 11.22 20.90
N HIS A 18 -10.01 10.26 20.40
CA HIS A 18 -9.37 10.35 19.08
C HIS A 18 -10.03 9.42 18.05
N PHE A 19 -10.45 8.23 18.48
CA PHE A 19 -11.02 7.18 17.64
C PHE A 19 -12.29 6.63 18.27
N ARG A 20 -13.42 7.07 17.72
CA ARG A 20 -14.75 6.80 18.29
C ARG A 20 -15.11 5.31 18.30
N ASP A 21 -14.58 4.55 17.35
CA ASP A 21 -14.82 3.12 17.19
C ASP A 21 -13.62 2.39 16.57
N LYS A 22 -13.73 1.06 16.44
CA LYS A 22 -12.69 0.23 15.81
C LYS A 22 -12.43 0.62 14.36
N HIS A 23 -13.46 1.09 13.64
CA HIS A 23 -13.32 1.46 12.23
C HIS A 23 -12.43 2.68 12.07
N SER A 24 -12.64 3.73 12.87
CA SER A 24 -11.79 4.93 12.86
C SER A 24 -10.31 4.66 13.21
N VAL A 25 -10.02 3.67 14.05
CA VAL A 25 -8.64 3.22 14.30
C VAL A 25 -8.03 2.55 13.08
N ILE A 26 -8.79 1.67 12.42
CA ILE A 26 -8.33 0.97 11.22
C ILE A 26 -8.10 1.96 10.08
N GLU A 27 -9.00 2.92 9.88
CA GLU A 27 -8.87 3.96 8.87
C GLU A 27 -7.61 4.81 9.10
N ALA A 28 -7.35 5.20 10.35
CA ALA A 28 -6.13 5.94 10.70
C ALA A 28 -4.85 5.11 10.49
N LEU A 29 -4.89 3.81 10.81
CA LEU A 29 -3.78 2.89 10.54
C LEU A 29 -3.50 2.76 9.04
N LEU A 30 -4.55 2.60 8.24
CA LEU A 30 -4.44 2.53 6.78
C LEU A 30 -3.89 3.83 6.20
N ALA A 31 -4.38 4.99 6.67
CA ALA A 31 -3.87 6.28 6.23
C ALA A 31 -2.38 6.46 6.59
N SER A 32 -1.98 6.08 7.81
CA SER A 32 -0.59 6.09 8.23
C SER A 32 0.29 5.18 7.36
N GLU A 33 -0.21 4.00 7.00
CA GLU A 33 0.54 3.05 6.19
C GLU A 33 0.69 3.51 4.75
N VAL A 34 -0.38 4.08 4.17
CA VAL A 34 -0.31 4.69 2.83
C VAL A 34 0.66 5.88 2.82
N ALA A 35 0.64 6.72 3.85
CA ALA A 35 1.61 7.81 3.99
C ALA A 35 3.04 7.27 4.07
N ARG A 36 3.30 6.23 4.87
CA ARG A 36 4.61 5.57 4.98
C ARG A 36 5.09 5.04 3.62
N VAL A 37 4.22 4.35 2.90
CA VAL A 37 4.50 3.79 1.56
C VAL A 37 4.80 4.90 0.55
N ILE A 38 4.05 6.00 0.58
CA ILE A 38 4.31 7.18 -0.26
C ILE A 38 5.68 7.80 0.06
N GLU A 39 6.03 7.97 1.33
CA GLU A 39 7.34 8.51 1.72
C GLU A 39 8.50 7.61 1.26
N VAL A 40 8.37 6.29 1.35
CA VAL A 40 9.36 5.34 0.82
C VAL A 40 9.62 5.59 -0.66
N SER A 41 8.57 5.81 -1.46
CA SER A 41 8.72 6.05 -2.90
C SER A 41 9.38 7.39 -3.25
N LYS A 42 9.26 8.42 -2.39
CA LYS A 42 9.91 9.73 -2.58
C LYS A 42 11.42 9.71 -2.33
N LEU A 43 11.91 8.77 -1.52
CA LEU A 43 13.33 8.64 -1.18
C LEU A 43 14.14 7.93 -2.28
N ALA A 44 13.46 7.32 -3.25
CA ALA A 44 14.09 6.60 -4.34
C ALA A 44 14.68 7.55 -5.41
N GLY A 45 15.82 7.15 -5.99
CA GLY A 45 16.56 7.96 -6.96
C GLY A 45 15.92 8.03 -8.34
N THR A 46 15.25 6.96 -8.77
CA THR A 46 14.58 6.87 -10.07
C THR A 46 13.14 6.34 -9.92
N PRO A 47 12.25 6.53 -10.93
CA PRO A 47 10.93 5.91 -10.93
C PRO A 47 10.97 4.38 -10.79
N ALA A 48 12.00 3.74 -11.33
CA ALA A 48 12.18 2.29 -11.22
C ALA A 48 12.51 1.89 -9.78
N ASP A 49 13.45 2.59 -9.12
CA ASP A 49 13.79 2.34 -7.72
C ASP A 49 12.58 2.57 -6.78
N ALA A 50 11.75 3.57 -7.11
CA ALA A 50 10.54 3.88 -6.36
C ALA A 50 9.53 2.72 -6.48
N LEU A 51 9.29 2.23 -7.69
CA LEU A 51 8.40 1.09 -7.95
C LEU A 51 8.94 -0.22 -7.37
N GLU A 52 10.25 -0.47 -7.42
CA GLU A 52 10.90 -1.62 -6.76
C GLU A 52 10.65 -1.56 -5.24
N SER A 53 10.91 -0.40 -4.62
CA SER A 53 10.75 -0.22 -3.17
C SER A 53 9.30 -0.43 -2.71
N LEU A 54 8.34 0.12 -3.47
CA LEU A 54 6.91 -0.09 -3.24
C LEU A 54 6.52 -1.56 -3.38
N SER A 55 7.02 -2.22 -4.43
CA SER A 55 6.75 -3.63 -4.69
C SER A 55 7.24 -4.54 -3.57
N ILE A 56 8.47 -4.30 -3.09
CA ILE A 56 9.04 -5.04 -1.95
C ILE A 56 8.20 -4.81 -0.70
N ALA A 57 7.82 -3.55 -0.42
CA ALA A 57 7.01 -3.22 0.75
C ALA A 57 5.65 -3.94 0.74
N ILE A 58 4.96 -3.98 -0.40
CA ILE A 58 3.67 -4.67 -0.53
C ILE A 58 3.84 -6.19 -0.47
N SER A 59 4.84 -6.74 -1.19
CA SER A 59 5.02 -8.20 -1.29
C SER A 59 5.46 -8.83 0.02
N SER A 60 6.20 -8.09 0.86
CA SER A 60 6.70 -8.54 2.17
C SER A 60 5.78 -8.22 3.35
N ASP A 61 4.64 -7.56 3.12
CA ASP A 61 3.73 -7.18 4.20
C ASP A 61 3.09 -8.41 4.89
N SER A 62 3.28 -8.49 6.21
CA SER A 62 2.81 -9.63 7.01
C SER A 62 1.28 -9.69 7.14
N ALA A 63 0.59 -8.54 7.10
CA ALA A 63 -0.86 -8.53 7.18
C ALA A 63 -1.49 -9.04 5.88
N LEU A 64 -0.96 -8.63 4.72
CA LEU A 64 -1.34 -9.17 3.42
C LEU A 64 -0.99 -10.67 3.33
N ALA A 65 0.16 -11.10 3.88
CA ALA A 65 0.49 -12.52 3.99
C ALA A 65 -0.54 -13.31 4.80
N GLY A 66 -0.92 -12.79 5.97
CA GLY A 66 -1.97 -13.39 6.80
C GLY A 66 -3.33 -13.42 6.10
N LEU A 67 -3.71 -12.37 5.37
CA LEU A 67 -4.95 -12.36 4.59
C LEU A 67 -4.95 -13.42 3.49
N ARG A 68 -3.83 -13.60 2.76
CA ARG A 68 -3.73 -14.67 1.76
C ARG A 68 -3.87 -16.06 2.37
N GLU A 69 -3.31 -16.29 3.55
CA GLU A 69 -3.33 -17.58 4.24
C GLU A 69 -4.71 -17.88 4.87
N TYR A 70 -5.31 -16.89 5.53
CA TYR A 70 -6.48 -17.11 6.39
C TYR A 70 -7.81 -16.60 5.79
N ASP A 71 -7.78 -15.62 4.88
CA ASP A 71 -9.00 -15.06 4.27
C ASP A 71 -8.79 -14.56 2.81
N PRO A 72 -8.51 -15.48 1.88
CA PRO A 72 -8.28 -15.14 0.47
C PRO A 72 -9.55 -14.65 -0.25
N ALA A 73 -10.74 -14.90 0.30
CA ALA A 73 -11.98 -14.36 -0.26
C ALA A 73 -12.12 -12.87 0.04
N LEU A 74 -11.72 -12.43 1.23
CA LEU A 74 -11.71 -11.02 1.60
C LEU A 74 -10.74 -10.21 0.72
N ILE A 75 -9.52 -10.70 0.50
CA ILE A 75 -8.54 -9.96 -0.32
C ILE A 75 -9.05 -9.76 -1.76
N ALA A 76 -9.69 -10.78 -2.36
CA ALA A 76 -10.28 -10.67 -3.69
C ALA A 76 -11.41 -9.63 -3.73
N GLN A 77 -12.26 -9.56 -2.70
CA GLN A 77 -13.32 -8.56 -2.58
C GLN A 77 -12.78 -7.15 -2.38
N LEU A 78 -11.65 -6.98 -1.69
CA LEU A 78 -11.06 -5.65 -1.47
C LEU A 78 -10.49 -5.08 -2.78
N LEU A 79 -9.94 -5.92 -3.65
CA LEU A 79 -9.26 -5.48 -4.88
C LEU A 79 -10.18 -4.93 -5.98
N ILE A 80 -11.50 -5.14 -5.87
CA ILE A 80 -12.47 -4.60 -6.84
C ILE A 80 -12.95 -3.19 -6.47
N HIS A 81 -12.56 -2.65 -5.31
CA HIS A 81 -12.98 -1.33 -4.84
C HIS A 81 -11.86 -0.28 -5.02
N SER A 82 -11.95 0.53 -6.07
CA SER A 82 -10.97 1.60 -6.37
C SER A 82 -11.44 3.02 -6.01
N GLU A 83 -12.56 3.15 -5.30
CA GLU A 83 -13.18 4.45 -4.98
C GLU A 83 -12.65 5.07 -3.68
N HIS A 84 -11.86 4.32 -2.90
CA HIS A 84 -11.40 4.77 -1.60
C HIS A 84 -10.45 5.99 -1.72
N PRO A 85 -10.58 7.04 -0.88
CA PRO A 85 -9.71 8.22 -0.97
C PRO A 85 -8.21 7.93 -0.93
N LEU A 86 -7.80 6.94 -0.12
CA LEU A 86 -6.40 6.50 -0.04
C LEU A 86 -5.89 5.86 -1.35
N TYR A 87 -6.76 5.20 -2.11
CA TYR A 87 -6.42 4.67 -3.44
C TYR A 87 -6.05 5.83 -4.38
N LEU A 88 -6.87 6.89 -4.37
CA LEU A 88 -6.62 8.09 -5.18
C LEU A 88 -5.37 8.84 -4.72
N GLU A 89 -5.05 8.82 -3.43
CA GLU A 89 -3.82 9.40 -2.89
C GLU A 89 -2.57 8.67 -3.37
N LEU A 90 -2.58 7.34 -3.30
CA LEU A 90 -1.51 6.52 -3.85
C LEU A 90 -1.39 6.75 -5.36
N ALA A 91 -2.50 6.76 -6.11
CA ALA A 91 -2.49 7.04 -7.54
C ALA A 91 -1.87 8.39 -7.90
N ARG A 92 -2.11 9.45 -7.11
CA ARG A 92 -1.45 10.76 -7.28
C ARG A 92 0.05 10.70 -7.01
N ALA A 93 0.48 9.94 -6.00
CA ALA A 93 1.89 9.72 -5.73
C ALA A 93 2.59 8.99 -6.90
N ILE A 94 1.98 7.92 -7.41
CA ILE A 94 2.49 7.18 -8.59
C ILE A 94 2.47 8.05 -9.85
N TYR A 95 1.44 8.89 -10.03
CA TYR A 95 1.42 9.85 -11.13
C TYR A 95 2.57 10.85 -11.06
N THR A 96 2.98 11.26 -9.87
CA THR A 96 4.14 12.16 -9.70
C THR A 96 5.44 11.48 -10.16
N LEU A 97 5.55 10.16 -10.02
CA LEU A 97 6.70 9.38 -10.50
C LEU A 97 6.66 9.14 -12.01
N THR A 98 5.48 8.88 -12.56
CA THR A 98 5.32 8.42 -13.94
C THR A 98 4.96 9.51 -14.94
N GLN A 99 4.38 10.63 -14.49
CA GLN A 99 3.93 11.76 -15.33
C GLN A 99 3.01 11.35 -16.51
N SER A 100 2.40 10.16 -16.44
CA SER A 100 1.57 9.59 -17.51
C SER A 100 0.41 8.81 -16.91
N GLN A 101 -0.81 9.10 -17.35
CA GLN A 101 -2.01 8.41 -16.88
C GLN A 101 -1.98 6.91 -17.20
N GLY A 102 -1.50 6.55 -18.39
CA GLY A 102 -1.36 5.16 -18.81
C GLY A 102 -0.36 4.40 -17.95
N ALA A 103 0.83 4.99 -17.75
CA ALA A 103 1.88 4.43 -16.91
C ALA A 103 1.42 4.30 -15.44
N THR A 104 0.74 5.32 -14.90
CA THR A 104 0.15 5.27 -13.56
C THR A 104 -0.84 4.12 -13.43
N GLY A 105 -1.75 3.98 -14.39
CA GLY A 105 -2.75 2.92 -14.37
C GLY A 105 -2.12 1.53 -14.46
N LEU A 106 -1.02 1.37 -15.21
CA LEU A 106 -0.31 0.10 -15.30
C LEU A 106 0.43 -0.22 -14.00
N ALA A 107 1.19 0.73 -13.47
CA ALA A 107 1.91 0.59 -12.21
C ALA A 107 0.96 0.28 -11.04
N MET A 108 -0.18 0.96 -10.94
CA MET A 108 -1.18 0.70 -9.90
C MET A 108 -1.72 -0.73 -9.98
N ARG A 109 -2.07 -1.23 -11.17
CA ARG A 109 -2.56 -2.62 -11.33
C ARG A 109 -1.47 -3.64 -11.02
N TRP A 110 -0.23 -3.36 -11.42
CA TRP A 110 0.91 -4.20 -11.10
C TRP A 110 1.15 -4.29 -9.59
N LEU A 111 1.15 -3.16 -8.86
CA LEU A 111 1.28 -3.13 -7.40
C LEU A 111 0.12 -3.86 -6.70
N LEU A 112 -1.12 -3.65 -7.16
CA LEU A 112 -2.30 -4.33 -6.59
C LEU A 112 -2.24 -5.85 -6.76
N GLY A 113 -1.73 -6.33 -7.90
CA GLY A 113 -1.57 -7.77 -8.14
C GLY A 113 -0.75 -8.48 -7.06
N GLN A 114 0.22 -7.75 -6.48
CA GLN A 114 1.14 -8.26 -5.46
C GLN A 114 0.48 -8.50 -4.10
N ALA A 115 -0.69 -7.90 -3.86
CA ALA A 115 -1.50 -8.22 -2.69
C ALA A 115 -1.92 -9.70 -2.70
N VAL A 116 -2.20 -10.27 -3.87
CA VAL A 116 -2.59 -11.69 -4.03
C VAL A 116 -1.40 -12.56 -4.39
N GLN A 117 -0.52 -12.08 -5.27
CA GLN A 117 0.63 -12.82 -5.80
C GLN A 117 1.91 -12.03 -5.56
N PRO A 118 2.48 -12.11 -4.33
CA PRO A 118 3.67 -11.34 -3.97
C PRO A 118 4.86 -11.72 -4.86
N LEU A 119 5.71 -10.73 -5.12
CA LEU A 119 6.95 -10.91 -5.89
C LEU A 119 8.14 -11.15 -4.97
N THR A 120 9.17 -11.83 -5.50
CA THR A 120 10.49 -11.83 -4.87
C THR A 120 11.18 -10.47 -5.12
N PRO A 121 12.18 -10.08 -4.30
CA PRO A 121 12.93 -8.84 -4.51
C PRO A 121 13.55 -8.74 -5.92
N GLU A 122 14.02 -9.84 -6.48
CA GLU A 122 14.57 -9.90 -7.84
C GLU A 122 13.49 -9.61 -8.88
N GLN A 123 12.32 -10.23 -8.75
CA GLN A 123 11.17 -9.98 -9.63
C GLN A 123 10.68 -8.54 -9.52
N SER A 124 10.64 -7.98 -8.30
CA SER A 124 10.27 -6.58 -8.07
C SER A 124 11.19 -5.63 -8.85
N ARG A 125 12.51 -5.85 -8.80
CA ARG A 125 13.50 -5.07 -9.52
C ARG A 125 13.34 -5.17 -11.04
N GLU A 126 13.31 -6.40 -11.55
CA GLU A 126 13.22 -6.67 -12.99
C GLU A 126 11.94 -6.10 -13.59
N GLN A 127 10.80 -6.30 -12.93
CA GLN A 127 9.51 -5.81 -13.42
C GLN A 127 9.38 -4.29 -13.27
N ALA A 128 9.91 -3.68 -12.22
CA ALA A 128 9.92 -2.22 -12.07
C ALA A 128 10.73 -1.55 -13.19
N ALA A 129 11.92 -2.09 -13.52
CA ALA A 129 12.73 -1.60 -14.62
C ALA A 129 12.01 -1.73 -15.97
N LEU A 130 11.41 -2.90 -16.25
CA LEU A 130 10.67 -3.15 -17.48
C LEU A 130 9.43 -2.25 -17.63
N LEU A 131 8.70 -2.02 -16.53
CA LEU A 131 7.55 -1.12 -16.52
C LEU A 131 7.96 0.30 -16.88
N VAL A 132 9.05 0.80 -16.30
CA VAL A 132 9.56 2.15 -16.61
C VAL A 132 10.04 2.23 -18.06
N GLU A 133 10.83 1.25 -18.53
CA GLU A 133 11.33 1.20 -19.90
C GLU A 133 10.19 1.21 -20.93
N SER A 134 9.12 0.45 -20.68
CA SER A 134 7.99 0.29 -21.60
C SER A 134 6.93 1.38 -21.51
N THR A 135 6.95 2.24 -20.49
CA THR A 135 5.89 3.24 -20.27
C THR A 135 6.35 4.69 -20.19
N LEU A 136 7.63 4.96 -19.92
CA LEU A 136 8.18 6.32 -19.73
C LEU A 136 9.14 6.78 -20.84
N PHE A 137 9.44 5.91 -21.82
CA PHE A 137 10.24 6.22 -23.01
C PHE A 137 9.48 5.80 -24.27
#